data_AF-A0A954YUD6-F1
#
_entry.id   AF-A0A954YUD6-F1
#
_cell.length_a   1.000
_cell.length_b   1.000
_cell.length_c   1.000
_cell.angle_alpha   90.00
_cell.angle_beta   90.00
_cell.angle_gamma   90.00
#
_symmetry.space_group_name_H-M   'P 1'
#
loop_
_entity.id
_entity.type
_entity.pdbx_description
1 polymer ?
#
loop_
_entity_poly.entity_id
_entity_poly.type
_entity_poly.pdbx_seq_one_letter_code
_entity_poly.pdbx_strand_id
1 'polypeptide(L)'
;MQSTTFRRIVLGLSVSLISLTIVSGCGPTYKELRIEGQNQFAQDRFGTARRLFEEAHLKSPEDPENLHDIAACCVMQAKAQLKEGNPAAAQRDLDRAIDFYDRAINAHPGFKPALMGKNRALELKGQSDEALRTATWAAKYVGPAADQYVFLASEYEQRGDLDTALLHYRQALAMEPNNANVHKGLGMLHLKAGRQDLAIKSLHRSLELNPSQQDVVATLRELGESVPSVEYGP
;
A
#
# COMPACT_ATOMS: atom_id res chain seq x y z
N MET A 1 -76.93 36.96 -14.01
CA MET A 1 -76.53 35.79 -14.84
C MET A 1 -75.02 35.66 -14.76
N GLN A 2 -74.55 34.41 -14.85
CA GLN A 2 -73.15 33.94 -14.87
C GLN A 2 -72.49 33.67 -13.51
N SER A 3 -72.83 32.47 -13.02
CA SER A 3 -71.94 31.61 -12.24
C SER A 3 -70.68 31.29 -13.05
N THR A 4 -69.50 31.45 -12.45
CA THR A 4 -68.25 30.86 -12.96
C THR A 4 -67.55 30.12 -11.81
N THR A 5 -67.60 28.80 -11.94
CA THR A 5 -66.97 27.79 -11.10
C THR A 5 -65.46 27.79 -11.34
N PHE A 6 -64.64 28.11 -10.34
CA PHE A 6 -63.19 27.88 -10.41
C PHE A 6 -62.84 26.57 -9.69
N ARG A 7 -62.39 25.59 -10.47
CA ARG A 7 -61.78 24.33 -10.01
C ARG A 7 -60.53 24.62 -9.17
N ARG A 8 -60.49 24.16 -7.92
CA ARG A 8 -59.24 24.04 -7.16
C ARG A 8 -58.51 22.77 -7.60
N ILE A 9 -57.36 22.95 -8.25
CA ILE A 9 -56.37 21.90 -8.49
C ILE A 9 -55.59 21.75 -7.17
N VAL A 10 -55.72 20.59 -6.52
CA VAL A 10 -54.88 20.22 -5.37
C VAL A 10 -53.63 19.53 -5.92
N LEU A 11 -52.54 20.28 -6.02
CA LEU A 11 -51.18 19.75 -6.16
C LEU A 11 -50.45 20.11 -4.86
N GLY A 12 -50.48 19.19 -3.90
CA GLY A 12 -49.82 19.32 -2.61
C GLY A 12 -48.77 18.24 -2.44
N LEU A 13 -47.51 18.65 -2.54
CA LEU A 13 -46.29 17.88 -2.47
C LEU A 13 -46.27 16.82 -1.36
N SER A 14 -45.87 15.60 -1.70
CA SER A 14 -45.43 14.59 -0.73
C SER A 14 -44.11 15.07 -0.13
N VAL A 15 -44.17 15.74 1.02
CA VAL A 15 -42.99 15.98 1.86
C VAL A 15 -42.61 14.62 2.43
N SER A 16 -41.63 13.98 1.81
CA SER A 16 -40.94 12.84 2.43
C SER A 16 -40.21 13.41 3.65
N LEU A 17 -40.76 13.15 4.84
CA LEU A 17 -40.12 13.44 6.11
C LEU A 17 -38.85 12.60 6.18
N ILE A 18 -37.73 13.19 5.74
CA ILE A 18 -36.42 12.74 6.20
C ILE A 18 -36.45 13.01 7.70
N SER A 19 -36.61 11.95 8.49
CA SER A 19 -36.46 11.99 9.93
C SER A 19 -35.06 12.50 10.25
N LEU A 20 -34.97 13.80 10.50
CA LEU A 20 -33.77 14.45 11.02
C LEU A 20 -33.70 14.08 12.50
N THR A 21 -33.11 12.93 12.81
CA THR A 21 -32.64 12.65 14.16
C THR A 21 -31.51 13.62 14.45
N ILE A 22 -31.84 14.69 15.17
CA ILE A 22 -30.86 15.55 15.83
C ILE A 22 -30.19 14.68 16.90
N VAL A 23 -29.07 14.05 16.55
CA VAL A 23 -28.17 13.44 17.53
C VAL A 23 -27.42 14.58 18.20
N SER A 24 -27.85 14.94 19.40
CA SER A 24 -27.07 15.81 20.27
C SER A 24 -25.80 15.08 20.70
N GLY A 25 -24.63 15.63 20.34
CA GLY A 25 -23.52 15.71 21.29
C GLY A 25 -22.25 14.92 21.04
N CYS A 26 -21.77 14.80 19.80
CA CYS A 26 -20.35 14.86 19.39
C CYS A 26 -20.28 14.46 17.92
N GLY A 27 -19.53 15.20 17.10
CA GLY A 27 -19.20 14.74 15.74
C GLY A 27 -18.49 13.39 15.78
N PRO A 28 -18.30 12.72 14.63
CA PRO A 28 -17.69 11.39 14.59
C PRO A 28 -16.32 11.38 15.26
N THR A 29 -16.01 10.27 15.93
CA THR A 29 -14.71 10.02 16.53
C THR A 29 -13.64 9.83 15.44
N TYR A 30 -12.37 9.98 15.79
CA TYR A 30 -11.28 9.75 14.81
C TYR A 30 -11.28 8.31 14.29
N LYS A 31 -11.65 7.31 15.11
CA LYS A 31 -11.73 5.90 14.70
C LYS A 31 -12.85 5.66 13.68
N GLU A 32 -14.02 6.24 13.91
CA GLU A 32 -15.15 6.14 12.98
C GLU A 32 -14.82 6.82 11.64
N LEU A 33 -14.21 8.01 11.69
CA LEU A 33 -13.74 8.72 10.49
C LEU A 33 -12.73 7.88 9.71
N ARG A 34 -11.81 7.22 10.40
CA ARG A 34 -10.79 6.39 9.77
C ARG A 34 -11.36 5.12 9.15
N ILE A 35 -12.30 4.44 9.82
CA ILE A 35 -13.00 3.29 9.26
C ILE A 35 -13.75 3.71 7.98
N GLU A 36 -14.47 4.83 8.03
CA GLU A 36 -15.17 5.32 6.85
C GLU A 36 -14.18 5.74 5.75
N GLY A 37 -13.05 6.36 6.12
CA GLY A 37 -11.96 6.66 5.20
C GLY A 37 -11.44 5.40 4.49
N GLN A 38 -11.24 4.31 5.24
CA GLN A 38 -10.80 3.02 4.70
C GLN A 38 -11.87 2.40 3.77
N ASN A 39 -13.15 2.53 4.09
CA ASN A 39 -14.24 2.11 3.21
C ASN A 39 -14.22 2.88 1.89
N GLN A 40 -14.04 4.21 1.94
CA GLN A 40 -13.93 5.03 0.73
C GLN A 40 -12.65 4.71 -0.05
N PHE A 41 -11.54 4.42 0.64
CA PHE A 41 -10.29 4.01 0.02
C PHE A 41 -10.45 2.70 -0.77
N ALA A 42 -11.14 1.70 -0.17
CA ALA A 42 -11.43 0.42 -0.81
C ALA A 42 -12.34 0.55 -2.05
N GLN A 43 -13.07 1.66 -2.18
CA GLN A 43 -13.91 2.01 -3.33
C GLN A 43 -13.19 2.91 -4.35
N ASP A 44 -11.86 3.03 -4.27
CA ASP A 44 -11.02 3.90 -5.09
C ASP A 44 -11.36 5.42 -4.98
N ARG A 45 -12.10 5.82 -3.94
CA ARG A 45 -12.50 7.22 -3.71
C ARG A 45 -11.44 7.94 -2.87
N PHE A 46 -10.20 7.95 -3.36
CA PHE A 46 -9.03 8.44 -2.61
C PHE A 46 -9.16 9.89 -2.15
N GLY A 47 -9.82 10.76 -2.93
CA GLY A 47 -10.04 12.16 -2.54
C GLY A 47 -10.95 12.31 -1.33
N THR A 48 -12.01 11.50 -1.24
CA THR A 48 -12.94 11.48 -0.10
C THR A 48 -12.28 10.82 1.10
N ALA A 49 -11.63 9.67 0.89
CA ALA A 49 -10.87 8.97 1.91
C ALA A 49 -9.84 9.89 2.58
N ARG A 50 -9.05 10.61 1.78
CA ARG A 50 -8.03 11.55 2.27
C ARG A 50 -8.61 12.62 3.20
N ARG A 51 -9.77 13.21 2.85
CA ARG A 51 -10.42 14.22 3.70
C ARG A 51 -10.87 13.64 5.05
N LEU A 52 -11.40 12.43 5.05
CA LEU A 52 -11.80 11.73 6.27
C LEU A 52 -10.59 11.43 7.15
N PHE A 53 -9.47 11.00 6.55
CA PHE A 53 -8.22 10.77 7.28
C PHE A 53 -7.59 12.08 7.80
N GLU A 54 -7.67 13.18 7.03
CA GLU A 54 -7.26 14.51 7.48
C GLU A 54 -8.09 14.97 8.69
N GLU A 55 -9.41 14.75 8.67
CA GLU A 55 -10.29 15.04 9.81
C GLU A 55 -9.99 14.14 11.03
N ALA A 56 -9.73 12.85 10.80
CA ALA A 56 -9.30 11.93 11.85
C ALA A 56 -7.97 12.36 12.47
N HIS A 57 -7.02 12.81 11.65
CA HIS A 57 -5.73 13.34 12.10
C HIS A 57 -5.88 14.61 12.93
N LEU A 58 -6.77 15.54 12.57
CA LEU A 58 -7.03 16.73 13.38
C LEU A 58 -7.53 16.38 14.79
N LYS A 59 -8.26 15.27 14.93
CA LYS A 59 -8.76 14.76 16.23
C LYS A 59 -7.75 13.91 16.99
N SER A 60 -6.77 13.32 16.29
CA SER A 60 -5.69 12.53 16.87
C SER A 60 -4.36 12.75 16.13
N PRO A 61 -3.66 13.87 16.41
CA PRO A 61 -2.47 14.27 15.65
C PRO A 61 -1.26 13.35 15.85
N GLU A 62 -1.20 12.66 16.99
CA GLU A 62 -0.10 11.76 17.37
C GLU A 62 -0.25 10.35 16.77
N ASP A 63 -1.39 10.03 16.15
CA ASP A 63 -1.64 8.70 15.58
C ASP A 63 -0.96 8.60 14.19
N PRO A 64 0.10 7.77 14.06
CA PRO A 64 0.84 7.64 12.82
C PRO A 64 0.02 6.93 11.73
N GLU A 65 -1.02 6.20 12.12
CA GLU A 65 -1.85 5.47 11.17
C GLU A 65 -2.69 6.44 10.33
N ASN A 66 -3.18 7.54 10.92
CA ASN A 66 -3.86 8.60 10.16
C ASN A 66 -2.93 9.23 9.12
N LEU A 67 -1.68 9.54 9.49
CA LEU A 67 -0.69 10.10 8.58
C LEU A 67 -0.34 9.12 7.45
N HIS A 68 -0.19 7.83 7.77
CA HIS A 68 0.02 6.78 6.78
C HIS A 68 -1.16 6.63 5.82
N ASP A 69 -2.39 6.66 6.32
CA ASP A 69 -3.59 6.53 5.48
C ASP A 69 -3.75 7.73 4.53
N ILE A 70 -3.43 8.95 4.98
CA ILE A 70 -3.36 10.14 4.12
C ILE A 70 -2.28 9.97 3.05
N ALA A 71 -1.08 9.51 3.43
CA ALA A 71 0.03 9.27 2.51
C ALA A 71 -0.33 8.21 1.46
N ALA A 72 -0.97 7.11 1.88
CA ALA A 72 -1.43 6.04 0.99
C ALA A 72 -2.44 6.56 -0.05
N CYS A 73 -3.36 7.44 0.35
CA CYS A 73 -4.25 8.12 -0.60
C CYS A 73 -3.46 8.89 -1.66
N CYS A 74 -2.44 9.65 -1.23
CA CYS A 74 -1.59 10.43 -2.15
C CYS A 74 -0.84 9.52 -3.13
N VAL A 75 -0.31 8.37 -2.68
CA VAL A 75 0.31 7.37 -3.58
C VAL A 75 -0.68 6.85 -4.61
N MET A 76 -1.91 6.54 -4.20
CA MET A 76 -2.92 6.01 -5.13
C MET A 76 -3.38 7.07 -6.14
N GLN A 77 -3.53 8.32 -5.70
CA GLN A 77 -3.79 9.44 -6.60
C GLN A 77 -2.64 9.64 -7.60
N ALA A 78 -1.39 9.57 -7.15
CA ALA A 78 -0.24 9.64 -8.04
C ALA A 78 -0.25 8.55 -9.11
N LYS A 79 -0.55 7.30 -8.73
CA LYS A 79 -0.70 6.19 -9.68
C LYS A 79 -1.82 6.44 -10.68
N ALA A 80 -2.96 7.00 -10.24
CA ALA A 80 -4.05 7.36 -11.13
C ALA A 80 -3.60 8.44 -12.13
N GLN A 81 -2.92 9.49 -11.66
CA GLN A 81 -2.38 10.56 -12.51
C GLN A 81 -1.35 10.04 -13.54
N LEU A 82 -0.50 9.08 -13.17
CA LEU A 82 0.41 8.42 -14.12
C LEU A 82 -0.35 7.69 -15.23
N LYS A 83 -1.43 6.97 -14.90
CA LYS A 83 -2.29 6.29 -15.89
C LYS A 83 -3.01 7.27 -16.81
N GLU A 84 -3.39 8.44 -16.28
CA GLU A 84 -4.02 9.52 -17.04
C GLU A 84 -3.01 10.32 -17.90
N GLY A 85 -1.71 9.99 -17.85
CA GLY A 85 -0.68 10.70 -18.61
C GLY A 85 -0.29 12.06 -18.00
N ASN A 86 -0.51 12.25 -16.70
CA ASN A 86 -0.20 13.48 -15.98
C ASN A 86 0.95 13.28 -14.95
N PRO A 87 2.21 13.11 -15.43
CA PRO A 87 3.34 12.83 -14.56
C PRO A 87 3.65 13.98 -13.59
N ALA A 88 3.38 15.23 -13.97
CA ALA A 88 3.63 16.38 -13.08
C ALA A 88 2.71 16.36 -11.85
N ALA A 89 1.43 16.04 -12.03
CA ALA A 89 0.51 15.87 -10.91
C ALA A 89 0.89 14.65 -10.05
N ALA A 90 1.29 13.56 -10.69
CA ALA A 90 1.77 12.38 -9.98
C ALA A 90 2.99 12.68 -9.09
N GLN A 91 3.98 13.41 -9.61
CA GLN A 91 5.16 13.81 -8.84
C GLN A 91 4.78 14.64 -7.61
N ARG A 92 3.86 15.61 -7.78
CA ARG A 92 3.37 16.43 -6.66
C ARG A 92 2.64 15.60 -5.59
N ASP A 93 1.87 14.59 -5.98
CA ASP A 93 1.19 13.72 -5.03
C ASP A 93 2.16 12.73 -4.36
N LEU A 94 3.22 12.29 -5.05
CA LEU A 94 4.32 11.53 -4.44
C LEU A 94 5.11 12.36 -3.42
N ASP A 95 5.38 13.64 -3.71
CA ASP A 95 6.01 14.56 -2.75
C ASP A 95 5.20 14.66 -1.46
N ARG A 96 3.87 14.82 -1.57
CA ARG A 96 2.97 14.83 -0.41
C ARG A 96 2.99 13.51 0.34
N ALA A 97 2.96 12.38 -0.38
CA ALA A 97 3.00 11.07 0.25
C ALA A 97 4.27 10.91 1.11
N ILE A 98 5.42 11.31 0.56
CA ILE A 98 6.71 11.25 1.26
C ILE A 98 6.69 12.13 2.52
N ASP A 99 6.20 13.38 2.43
CA ASP A 99 6.07 14.27 3.59
C ASP A 99 5.21 13.66 4.71
N PHE A 100 4.04 13.11 4.36
CA PHE A 100 3.17 12.47 5.34
C PHE A 100 3.78 11.21 5.95
N TYR A 101 4.49 10.40 5.15
CA TYR A 101 5.23 9.26 5.69
C TYR A 101 6.37 9.68 6.61
N ASP A 102 7.12 10.74 6.27
CA ASP A 102 8.17 11.28 7.12
C ASP A 102 7.60 11.77 8.45
N ARG A 103 6.45 12.44 8.44
CA ARG A 103 5.74 12.83 9.66
C ARG A 103 5.31 11.61 10.48
N ALA A 104 4.81 10.55 9.84
CA ALA A 104 4.42 9.32 10.53
C ALA A 104 5.64 8.62 11.17
N ILE A 105 6.77 8.56 10.46
CA ILE A 105 8.03 7.98 10.94
C ILE A 105 8.62 8.84 12.07
N ASN A 106 8.55 10.17 11.98
CA ASN A 106 9.05 11.05 13.04
C ASN A 106 8.22 10.94 14.32
N ALA A 107 6.89 10.80 14.20
CA ALA A 107 6.02 10.57 15.34
C ALA A 107 6.29 9.17 15.96
N HIS A 108 6.45 8.15 15.11
CA HIS A 108 6.67 6.77 15.55
C HIS A 108 7.72 6.08 14.67
N PRO A 109 9.02 6.15 15.01
CA PRO A 109 10.10 5.57 14.22
C PRO A 109 9.92 4.07 13.94
N GLY A 110 9.28 3.36 14.87
CA GLY A 110 8.89 1.94 14.79
C GLY A 110 7.77 1.59 13.81
N PHE A 111 7.11 2.57 13.21
CA PHE A 111 5.90 2.34 12.44
C PHE A 111 6.21 1.82 11.03
N LYS A 112 6.40 0.49 10.94
CA LYS A 112 6.76 -0.24 9.72
C LYS A 112 5.90 0.10 8.49
N PRO A 113 4.57 0.23 8.58
CA PRO A 113 3.75 0.59 7.42
C PRO A 113 4.16 1.92 6.77
N ALA A 114 4.55 2.94 7.55
CA ALA A 114 5.02 4.21 7.00
C ALA A 114 6.40 4.08 6.33
N LEU A 115 7.31 3.30 6.91
CA LEU A 115 8.62 3.03 6.29
C LEU A 115 8.48 2.34 4.93
N MET A 116 7.64 1.30 4.87
CA MET A 116 7.37 0.57 3.62
C MET A 116 6.66 1.48 2.60
N GLY A 117 5.67 2.25 3.05
CA GLY A 117 4.96 3.22 2.22
C GLY A 117 5.88 4.28 1.63
N LYS A 118 6.79 4.84 2.43
CA LYS A 118 7.79 5.82 1.99
C LYS A 118 8.70 5.23 0.92
N ASN A 119 9.27 4.06 1.18
CA ASN A 119 10.14 3.38 0.22
C ASN A 119 9.42 3.16 -1.12
N ARG A 120 8.15 2.71 -1.09
CA ARG A 120 7.35 2.52 -2.30
C ARG A 120 7.04 3.84 -3.02
N ALA A 121 6.78 4.92 -2.30
CA ALA A 121 6.57 6.24 -2.89
C ALA A 121 7.85 6.76 -3.56
N LEU A 122 9.02 6.56 -2.93
CA LEU A 122 10.33 6.93 -3.47
C LEU A 122 10.66 6.13 -4.73
N GLU A 123 10.39 4.82 -4.76
CA GLU A 123 10.52 4.00 -5.97
C GLU A 123 9.67 4.54 -7.13
N LEU A 124 8.38 4.82 -6.88
CA LEU A 124 7.48 5.40 -7.89
C LEU A 124 7.95 6.77 -8.39
N LYS A 125 8.68 7.49 -7.54
CA LYS A 125 9.26 8.79 -7.85
C LYS A 125 10.62 8.69 -8.56
N GLY A 126 11.22 7.50 -8.64
CA GLY A 126 12.56 7.27 -9.17
C GLY A 126 13.69 7.70 -8.24
N GLN A 127 13.42 7.87 -6.94
CA GLN A 127 14.39 8.31 -5.93
C GLN A 127 15.00 7.12 -5.16
N SER A 128 15.52 6.13 -5.89
CA SER A 128 16.07 4.88 -5.33
C SER A 128 17.17 5.09 -4.28
N ASP A 129 18.03 6.10 -4.42
CA ASP A 129 19.07 6.39 -3.43
C ASP A 129 18.52 6.83 -2.08
N GLU A 130 17.40 7.55 -2.08
CA GLU A 130 16.74 7.97 -0.85
C GLU A 130 15.99 6.82 -0.19
N ALA A 131 15.40 5.92 -1.00
CA ALA A 131 14.77 4.71 -0.50
C ALA A 131 15.81 3.80 0.17
N LEU A 132 16.98 3.65 -0.44
CA LEU A 132 18.10 2.92 0.13
C LEU A 132 18.56 3.52 1.47
N ARG A 133 18.70 4.86 1.56
CA ARG A 133 19.03 5.54 2.82
C ARG A 133 17.98 5.29 3.90
N THR A 134 16.71 5.37 3.56
CA THR A 134 15.59 5.16 4.49
C THR A 134 15.59 3.72 5.02
N ALA A 135 15.69 2.72 4.14
CA ALA A 135 15.73 1.31 4.52
C ALA A 135 16.99 0.96 5.34
N THR A 136 18.15 1.52 4.99
CA THR A 136 19.41 1.33 5.74
C THR A 136 19.30 1.89 7.16
N TRP A 137 18.75 3.10 7.29
CA TRP A 137 18.50 3.70 8.59
C TRP A 137 17.50 2.86 9.41
N ALA A 138 16.40 2.41 8.81
CA ALA A 138 15.39 1.60 9.47
C ALA A 138 15.98 0.28 10.01
N ALA A 139 16.71 -0.45 9.16
CA ALA A 139 17.35 -1.72 9.53
C ALA A 139 18.34 -1.54 10.71
N LYS A 140 19.01 -0.39 10.80
CA LYS A 140 20.01 -0.11 11.83
C LYS A 140 19.42 0.41 13.15
N TYR A 141 18.41 1.28 13.09
CA TYR A 141 17.98 2.07 14.25
C TYR A 141 16.56 1.80 14.72
N VAL A 142 15.67 1.39 13.81
CA VAL A 142 14.28 1.05 14.15
C VAL A 142 14.18 -0.41 14.60
N GLY A 143 14.97 -1.26 13.97
CA GLY A 143 15.09 -2.66 14.28
C GLY A 143 15.22 -3.47 13.01
N PRO A 144 16.04 -4.53 13.02
CA PRO A 144 16.15 -5.40 11.86
C PRO A 144 14.79 -6.07 11.63
N ALA A 145 14.30 -6.01 10.39
CA ALA A 145 13.07 -6.66 9.96
C ALA A 145 13.32 -7.28 8.59
N ALA A 146 12.80 -8.50 8.37
CA ALA A 146 12.99 -9.22 7.12
C ALA A 146 12.58 -8.36 5.90
N ASP A 147 11.46 -7.65 6.00
CA ASP A 147 10.96 -6.76 4.94
C ASP A 147 11.93 -5.64 4.56
N GLN A 148 12.66 -5.07 5.54
CA GLN A 148 13.65 -4.01 5.26
C GLN A 148 14.86 -4.58 4.51
N TYR A 149 15.30 -5.77 4.90
CA TYR A 149 16.39 -6.46 4.20
C TYR A 149 15.97 -6.98 2.82
N VAL A 150 14.72 -7.42 2.64
CA VAL A 150 14.17 -7.76 1.31
C VAL A 150 14.15 -6.53 0.41
N PHE A 151 13.73 -5.37 0.94
CA PHE A 151 13.76 -4.12 0.20
C PHE A 151 15.18 -3.73 -0.23
N LEU A 152 16.13 -3.71 0.72
CA LEU A 152 17.54 -3.45 0.42
C LEU A 152 18.09 -4.41 -0.63
N ALA A 153 17.80 -5.71 -0.47
CA ALA A 153 18.25 -6.73 -1.42
C ALA A 153 17.71 -6.48 -2.83
N SER A 154 16.42 -6.16 -2.97
CA SER A 154 15.80 -5.88 -4.27
C SER A 154 16.40 -4.63 -4.93
N GLU A 155 16.69 -3.59 -4.16
CA GLU A 155 17.35 -2.38 -4.66
C GLU A 155 18.77 -2.65 -5.19
N TYR A 156 19.59 -3.40 -4.44
CA TYR A 156 20.92 -3.79 -4.92
C TYR A 156 20.85 -4.74 -6.13
N GLU A 157 19.86 -5.64 -6.15
CA GLU A 157 19.59 -6.54 -7.28
C GLU A 157 19.24 -5.75 -8.55
N GLN A 158 18.42 -4.70 -8.45
CA GLN A 158 18.07 -3.82 -9.58
C GLN A 158 19.28 -3.05 -10.11
N ARG A 159 20.23 -2.70 -9.23
CA ARG A 159 21.51 -2.06 -9.59
C ARG A 159 22.55 -3.04 -10.14
N GLY A 160 22.26 -4.34 -10.15
CA GLY A 160 23.17 -5.39 -10.60
C GLY A 160 24.24 -5.80 -9.57
N ASP A 161 24.21 -5.25 -8.36
CA ASP A 161 25.08 -5.68 -7.25
C ASP A 161 24.49 -6.93 -6.59
N LEU A 162 24.66 -8.06 -7.27
CA LEU A 162 24.06 -9.33 -6.87
C LEU A 162 24.66 -9.87 -5.56
N ASP A 163 25.91 -9.52 -5.24
CA ASP A 163 26.60 -9.97 -4.02
C ASP A 163 26.06 -9.25 -2.78
N THR A 164 25.88 -7.93 -2.85
CA THR A 164 25.25 -7.17 -1.77
C THR A 164 23.77 -7.54 -1.62
N ALA A 165 23.07 -7.78 -2.73
CA ALA A 165 21.69 -8.28 -2.70
C ALA A 165 21.60 -9.64 -1.97
N LEU A 166 22.53 -10.57 -2.25
CA LEU A 166 22.57 -11.88 -1.60
C LEU A 166 22.82 -11.75 -0.08
N LEU A 167 23.70 -10.83 0.33
CA LEU A 167 23.96 -10.57 1.75
C LEU A 167 22.68 -10.14 2.47
N HIS A 168 21.93 -9.20 1.91
CA HIS A 168 20.69 -8.71 2.51
C HIS A 168 19.58 -9.76 2.49
N TYR A 169 19.42 -10.55 1.42
CA TYR A 169 18.47 -11.67 1.46
C TYR A 169 18.82 -12.72 2.52
N ARG A 170 20.11 -12.99 2.75
CA ARG A 170 20.54 -13.89 3.84
C ARG A 170 20.22 -13.31 5.21
N GLN A 171 20.39 -12.00 5.40
CA GLN A 171 19.98 -11.32 6.63
C GLN A 171 18.46 -11.46 6.83
N ALA A 172 17.66 -11.20 5.79
CA ALA A 172 16.21 -11.37 5.85
C ALA A 172 15.81 -12.81 6.23
N LEU A 173 16.45 -13.81 5.60
CA LEU A 173 16.19 -15.22 5.86
C LEU A 173 16.60 -15.65 7.27
N ALA A 174 17.67 -15.08 7.83
CA ALA A 174 18.07 -15.33 9.20
C ALA A 174 17.03 -14.82 10.22
N MET A 175 16.27 -13.79 9.87
CA MET A 175 15.18 -13.27 10.70
C MET A 175 13.92 -14.11 10.54
N GLU A 176 13.56 -14.41 9.29
CA GLU A 176 12.33 -15.13 8.96
C GLU A 176 12.63 -16.27 7.96
N PRO A 177 13.06 -17.44 8.48
CA PRO A 177 13.45 -18.58 7.62
C PRO A 177 12.32 -19.10 6.73
N ASN A 178 11.07 -18.86 7.12
CA ASN A 178 9.85 -19.30 6.44
C ASN A 178 9.11 -18.15 5.74
N ASN A 179 9.77 -17.03 5.42
CA ASN A 179 9.17 -15.96 4.63
C ASN A 179 9.22 -16.29 3.14
N ALA A 180 8.05 -16.54 2.54
CA ALA A 180 7.92 -16.89 1.13
C ALA A 180 8.50 -15.82 0.17
N ASN A 181 8.36 -14.53 0.52
CA ASN A 181 8.88 -13.43 -0.29
C ASN A 181 10.42 -13.39 -0.31
N VAL A 182 11.07 -13.76 0.81
CA VAL A 182 12.54 -13.88 0.86
C VAL A 182 13.01 -14.99 -0.06
N HIS A 183 12.38 -16.16 0.00
CA HIS A 183 12.69 -17.29 -0.89
C HIS A 183 12.44 -16.96 -2.37
N LYS A 184 11.36 -16.22 -2.66
CA LYS A 184 11.10 -15.70 -4.01
C LYS A 184 12.25 -14.79 -4.48
N GLY A 185 12.62 -13.81 -3.66
CA GLY A 185 13.70 -12.86 -3.97
C GLY A 185 15.04 -13.56 -4.23
N LEU A 186 15.41 -14.53 -3.39
CA LEU A 186 16.59 -15.37 -3.61
C LEU A 186 16.51 -16.15 -4.93
N GLY A 187 15.34 -16.68 -5.26
CA GLY A 187 15.09 -17.35 -6.53
C GLY A 187 15.38 -16.45 -7.73
N MET A 188 14.79 -15.25 -7.74
CA MET A 188 14.99 -14.26 -8.80
C MET A 188 16.45 -13.79 -8.89
N LEU A 189 17.09 -13.55 -7.74
CA LEU A 189 18.50 -13.17 -7.68
C LEU A 189 19.40 -14.26 -8.28
N HIS A 190 19.11 -15.53 -7.98
CA HIS A 190 19.86 -16.66 -8.55
C HIS A 190 19.66 -16.80 -10.06
N LEU A 191 18.47 -16.51 -10.60
CA LEU A 191 18.27 -16.45 -12.05
C LEU A 191 19.11 -15.36 -12.69
N LYS A 192 19.12 -14.15 -12.12
CA LYS A 192 19.97 -13.05 -12.60
C LYS A 192 21.46 -13.39 -12.55
N ALA A 193 21.88 -14.18 -11.57
CA ALA A 193 23.25 -14.69 -11.45
C ALA A 193 23.56 -15.91 -12.34
N GLY A 194 22.61 -16.39 -13.16
CA GLY A 194 22.78 -17.58 -14.01
C GLY A 194 22.81 -18.91 -13.25
N ARG A 195 22.37 -18.93 -11.98
CA ARG A 195 22.40 -20.10 -11.09
C ARG A 195 21.03 -20.78 -11.03
N GLN A 196 20.60 -21.34 -12.15
CA GLN A 196 19.24 -21.87 -12.33
C GLN A 196 18.85 -22.93 -11.28
N ASP A 197 19.73 -23.87 -10.95
CA ASP A 197 19.43 -24.91 -9.95
C ASP A 197 19.10 -24.34 -8.56
N LEU A 198 19.80 -23.28 -8.15
CA LEU A 198 19.54 -22.60 -6.88
C LEU A 198 18.26 -21.77 -6.93
N ALA A 199 17.98 -21.19 -8.10
CA ALA A 199 16.75 -20.46 -8.33
C ALA A 199 15.53 -21.37 -8.17
N ILE A 200 15.51 -22.50 -8.88
CA ILE A 200 14.42 -23.49 -8.84
C ILE A 200 14.14 -23.92 -7.39
N LYS A 201 15.19 -24.30 -6.64
CA LYS A 201 15.06 -24.69 -5.23
C LYS A 201 14.40 -23.59 -4.37
N SER A 202 14.83 -22.35 -4.54
CA SER A 202 14.32 -21.22 -3.77
C SER A 202 12.88 -20.87 -4.15
N LEU A 203 12.55 -20.92 -5.44
CA LEU A 203 11.19 -20.67 -5.95
C LEU A 203 10.21 -21.76 -5.52
N HIS A 204 10.61 -23.04 -5.51
CA HIS A 204 9.78 -24.11 -4.94
C HIS A 204 9.55 -23.90 -3.45
N ARG A 205 10.58 -23.57 -2.68
CA ARG A 205 10.42 -23.27 -1.24
C ARG A 205 9.47 -22.09 -1.01
N SER A 206 9.51 -21.09 -1.88
CA SER A 206 8.57 -19.97 -1.86
C SER A 206 7.12 -20.44 -2.07
N LEU A 207 6.86 -21.34 -3.03
CA LEU A 207 5.52 -21.89 -3.27
C LEU A 207 5.04 -22.85 -2.17
N GLU A 208 5.93 -23.63 -1.56
CA GLU A 208 5.58 -24.45 -0.38
C GLU A 208 5.03 -23.59 0.76
N LEU A 209 5.62 -22.40 0.95
CA LEU A 209 5.25 -21.47 2.01
C LEU A 209 4.04 -20.61 1.64
N ASN A 210 3.91 -20.23 0.37
CA ASN A 210 2.76 -19.51 -0.15
C ASN A 210 2.42 -19.98 -1.59
N PRO A 211 1.44 -20.89 -1.72
CA PRO A 211 1.04 -21.46 -3.01
C PRO A 211 0.34 -20.46 -3.96
N SER A 212 -0.09 -19.29 -3.47
CA SER A 212 -0.86 -18.32 -4.27
C SER A 212 -0.01 -17.42 -5.17
N GLN A 213 1.32 -17.54 -5.14
CA GLN A 213 2.25 -16.69 -5.90
C GLN A 213 2.30 -17.07 -7.38
N GLN A 214 1.36 -16.54 -8.16
CA GLN A 214 1.23 -16.83 -9.60
C GLN A 214 2.47 -16.44 -10.41
N ASP A 215 3.19 -15.40 -10.01
CA ASP A 215 4.46 -14.97 -10.61
C ASP A 215 5.56 -16.02 -10.46
N VAL A 216 5.65 -16.65 -9.28
CA VAL A 216 6.60 -17.76 -9.03
C VAL A 216 6.22 -18.99 -9.84
N VAL A 217 4.92 -19.32 -9.92
CA VAL A 217 4.43 -20.42 -10.77
C VAL A 217 4.80 -20.20 -12.23
N ALA A 218 4.57 -19.00 -12.76
CA ALA A 218 4.93 -18.65 -14.13
C ALA A 218 6.43 -18.81 -14.37
N THR A 219 7.25 -18.27 -13.47
CA THR A 219 8.71 -18.37 -13.55
C THR A 219 9.19 -19.83 -13.55
N LEU A 220 8.68 -20.67 -12.66
CA LEU A 220 9.05 -22.10 -12.63
C LEU A 220 8.65 -22.85 -13.91
N ARG A 221 7.47 -22.55 -14.47
CA ARG A 221 7.04 -23.13 -15.76
C ARG A 221 7.92 -22.71 -16.92
N GLU A 222 8.35 -21.45 -16.95
CA GLU A 222 9.32 -20.95 -17.95
C GLU A 222 10.67 -21.67 -17.84
N LEU A 223 11.06 -22.09 -16.63
CA LEU A 223 12.26 -22.89 -16.38
C LEU A 223 12.07 -24.39 -16.65
N GLY A 224 10.87 -24.82 -17.09
CA GLY A 224 10.56 -26.20 -17.40
C GLY A 224 10.14 -27.06 -16.20
N GLU A 225 9.93 -26.45 -15.03
CA GLU A 225 9.52 -27.17 -13.82
C GLU A 225 8.03 -27.46 -13.80
N SER A 226 7.68 -28.68 -13.36
CA SER A 226 6.30 -29.06 -13.14
C SER A 226 5.82 -28.46 -11.82
N VAL A 227 4.81 -27.58 -11.89
CA VAL A 227 4.19 -26.99 -10.71
C VAL A 227 2.80 -27.61 -10.53
N PRO A 228 2.51 -28.29 -9.41
CA PRO A 228 1.20 -28.86 -9.18
C PRO A 228 0.13 -27.77 -9.24
N SER A 229 -0.97 -28.07 -9.93
CA SER A 229 -2.13 -27.19 -9.97
C SER A 229 -2.67 -27.01 -8.55
N VAL A 230 -2.55 -25.80 -8.02
CA VAL A 230 -3.19 -25.43 -6.76
C VAL A 230 -4.69 -25.37 -7.06
N GLU A 231 -5.44 -26.41 -6.65
CA GLU A 231 -6.89 -26.33 -6.59
C GLU A 231 -7.23 -25.23 -5.58
N TYR A 232 -7.66 -24.07 -6.09
CA TYR A 232 -8.34 -23.10 -5.25
C TYR A 232 -9.64 -23.78 -4.82
N GLY A 233 -9.69 -24.21 -3.56
CA GLY A 233 -10.93 -24.64 -2.94
C GLY A 233 -12.00 -23.54 -3.08
N PRO A 234 -13.29 -23.91 -3.12
CA PRO A 234 -14.39 -22.98 -3.36
C PRO A 234 -14.45 -21.84 -2.33
#